data_AF-A0A3D3KVR0-F1
#
_entry.id   AF-A0A3D3KVR0-F1
#
_cell.length_a   1.000
_cell.length_b   1.000
_cell.length_c   1.000
_cell.angle_alpha   90.00
_cell.angle_beta   90.00
_cell.angle_gamma   90.00
#
_symmetry.space_group_name_H-M   'P 1'
#
loop_
_entity.id
_entity.type
_entity.pdbx_description
1 polymer ?
#
loop_
_entity_poly.entity_id
_entity_poly.type
_entity_poly.pdbx_seq_one_letter_code
_entity_poly.pdbx_strand_id
1 'polypeptide(L)'
;MSEQAALPGTAATTLPATAAETSPDNPWPLQLLSQKLKTHIDRTPAAWIEGQVIEMNRRGGNAYLTLRDVDAEVSLPASVWTKVLDRQNMPLERGSR
;
A
#
# COMPACT_ATOMS: atom_id res chain seq x y z
N MET A 1 -2.53 11.43 57.15
CA MET A 1 -3.25 10.75 56.06
C MET A 1 -2.47 11.00 54.79
N SER A 2 -1.64 10.03 54.40
CA SER A 2 -0.87 10.07 53.16
C SER A 2 -1.75 9.44 52.09
N GLU A 3 -2.31 10.25 51.20
CA GLU A 3 -3.12 9.74 50.10
C GLU A 3 -2.19 9.49 48.91
N GLN A 4 -1.70 8.26 48.86
CA GLN A 4 -0.92 7.73 47.76
C GLN A 4 -1.90 7.40 46.63
N ALA A 5 -2.07 8.34 45.71
CA ALA A 5 -2.84 8.13 44.49
C ALA A 5 -2.14 7.03 43.65
N ALA A 6 -2.74 5.84 43.66
CA ALA A 6 -2.31 4.71 42.86
C ALA A 6 -2.36 5.05 41.37
N LEU A 7 -1.25 4.81 40.67
CA LEU A 7 -1.18 4.82 39.21
C LEU A 7 -2.19 3.78 38.66
N PRO A 8 -3.08 4.13 37.71
CA PRO A 8 -3.95 3.14 37.11
C PRO A 8 -3.11 2.09 36.37
N GLY A 9 -3.46 0.82 36.64
CA GLY A 9 -2.64 -0.34 36.37
C GLY A 9 -2.25 -0.52 34.92
N THR A 10 -1.02 -1.00 34.74
CA THR A 10 -0.53 -1.66 33.52
C THR A 10 -1.30 -2.97 33.35
N ALA A 11 -2.58 -2.91 33.00
CA ALA A 11 -3.25 -4.07 32.44
C ALA A 11 -2.49 -4.40 31.15
N ALA A 12 -1.98 -5.62 31.03
CA ALA A 12 -1.46 -6.11 29.78
C ALA A 12 -2.61 -6.09 28.77
N THR A 13 -2.78 -4.99 28.03
CA THR A 13 -3.80 -4.90 26.99
C THR A 13 -3.38 -5.87 25.91
N THR A 14 -3.97 -7.07 25.94
CA THR A 14 -3.83 -8.05 24.88
C THR A 14 -4.24 -7.35 23.59
N LEU A 15 -3.25 -7.11 22.73
CA LEU A 15 -3.50 -6.51 21.42
C LEU A 15 -4.49 -7.40 20.67
N PRO A 16 -5.53 -6.83 20.05
CA PRO A 16 -6.48 -7.60 19.25
C PRO A 16 -5.76 -8.47 18.21
N ALA A 17 -6.23 -9.69 17.96
CA ALA A 17 -5.55 -10.59 17.03
C ALA A 17 -5.82 -10.22 15.56
N THR A 18 -6.99 -9.65 15.29
CA THR A 18 -7.46 -9.24 13.95
C THR A 18 -7.94 -7.79 13.91
N ALA A 19 -8.00 -7.20 12.71
CA ALA A 19 -8.42 -5.80 12.53
C ALA A 19 -9.89 -5.60 12.94
N ALA A 20 -10.72 -6.62 12.77
CA ALA A 20 -12.14 -6.60 13.13
C ALA A 20 -12.38 -6.51 14.65
N GLU A 21 -11.39 -6.89 15.47
CA GLU A 21 -11.45 -6.85 16.93
C GLU A 21 -10.90 -5.53 17.50
N THR A 22 -10.41 -4.63 16.65
CA THR A 22 -9.96 -3.31 17.09
C THR A 22 -11.15 -2.42 17.46
N SER A 23 -11.01 -1.65 18.53
CA SER A 23 -12.01 -0.67 18.98
C SER A 23 -11.32 0.64 19.40
N PRO A 24 -12.06 1.74 19.59
CA PRO A 24 -11.49 2.98 20.11
C PRO A 24 -10.76 2.80 21.45
N ASP A 25 -11.25 1.90 22.31
CA ASP A 25 -10.68 1.61 23.63
C ASP A 25 -9.50 0.61 23.57
N ASN A 26 -9.38 -0.16 22.49
CA ASN A 26 -8.28 -1.10 22.27
C ASN A 26 -7.83 -1.10 20.79
N PRO A 27 -7.18 -0.02 20.33
CA PRO A 27 -6.76 0.11 18.94
C PRO A 27 -5.46 -0.65 18.68
N TRP A 28 -5.22 -1.00 17.42
CA TRP A 28 -3.88 -1.38 17.00
C TRP A 28 -2.95 -0.17 16.93
N PRO A 29 -1.69 -0.30 17.36
CA PRO A 29 -0.69 0.69 17.03
C PRO A 29 -0.53 0.75 15.51
N LEU A 30 -0.40 1.96 14.96
CA LEU A 30 -0.29 2.19 13.51
C LEU A 30 0.81 1.33 12.86
N GLN A 31 1.93 1.14 13.56
CA GLN A 31 3.04 0.30 13.11
C GLN A 31 2.61 -1.15 12.86
N LEU A 32 1.74 -1.71 13.69
CA LEU A 32 1.24 -3.08 13.55
C LEU A 32 0.28 -3.19 12.36
N LEU A 33 -0.63 -2.24 12.20
CA LEU A 33 -1.54 -2.19 11.05
C LEU A 33 -0.75 -2.11 9.74
N SER A 34 0.25 -1.23 9.67
CA SER A 34 1.12 -1.08 8.50
C SER A 34 1.86 -2.38 8.16
N GLN A 35 2.39 -3.10 9.17
CA GLN A 35 3.04 -4.39 8.94
C GLN A 35 2.06 -5.47 8.47
N LYS A 36 0.85 -5.53 9.04
CA LYS A 36 -0.20 -6.48 8.62
C LYS A 36 -0.65 -6.21 7.20
N LEU A 37 -0.88 -4.95 6.82
CA LEU A 37 -1.23 -4.56 5.46
C LEU A 37 -0.12 -4.90 4.48
N LYS A 38 1.12 -4.57 4.80
CA LYS A 38 2.27 -4.94 3.95
C LYS A 38 2.33 -6.45 3.73
N THR A 39 2.20 -7.24 4.81
CA THR A 39 2.22 -8.71 4.73
C THR A 39 1.07 -9.25 3.88
N HIS A 40 -0.12 -8.63 3.98
CA HIS A 40 -1.28 -9.03 3.18
C HIS A 40 -1.06 -8.73 1.70
N ILE A 41 -0.59 -7.52 1.37
CA ILE A 41 -0.28 -7.12 -0.01
C ILE A 41 0.84 -7.97 -0.61
N ASP A 42 1.89 -8.25 0.15
CA ASP A 42 3.02 -9.09 -0.30
C ASP A 42 2.60 -10.54 -0.57
N ARG A 43 1.47 -11.01 0.00
CA ARG A 43 0.89 -12.33 -0.24
C ARG A 43 -0.11 -12.36 -1.40
N THR A 44 -0.52 -11.21 -1.91
CA THR A 44 -1.47 -11.13 -3.03
C THR A 44 -0.81 -11.71 -4.29
N PRO A 45 -1.47 -12.62 -5.02
CA PRO A 45 -0.93 -13.13 -6.27
C PRO A 45 -0.80 -12.02 -7.30
N ALA A 46 0.15 -12.18 -8.22
CA ALA A 46 0.27 -11.28 -9.36
C ALA A 46 -1.03 -11.30 -10.18
N ALA A 47 -1.52 -10.12 -10.53
CA ALA A 47 -2.74 -9.93 -11.31
C ALA A 47 -2.45 -9.18 -12.61
N TRP A 48 -3.20 -9.50 -13.65
CA TRP A 48 -3.23 -8.72 -14.89
C TRP A 48 -4.26 -7.61 -14.74
N ILE A 49 -3.89 -6.42 -15.21
CA ILE A 49 -4.78 -5.25 -15.22
C ILE A 49 -4.84 -4.67 -16.62
N GLU A 50 -5.91 -3.95 -16.89
CA GLU A 50 -6.04 -3.09 -18.06
C GLU A 50 -6.08 -1.64 -17.59
N GLY A 51 -5.38 -0.77 -18.30
CA GLY A 51 -5.33 0.65 -17.95
C GLY A 51 -4.53 1.43 -18.97
N GLN A 52 -4.84 2.71 -19.09
CA GLN A 52 -4.17 3.62 -20.01
C GLN A 52 -3.00 4.32 -19.32
N VAL A 53 -1.84 4.39 -19.99
CA VAL A 53 -0.71 5.19 -19.51
C VAL A 53 -1.04 6.68 -19.69
N ILE A 54 -1.31 7.41 -18.61
CA ILE A 54 -1.59 8.85 -18.68
C ILE A 54 -0.35 9.71 -18.44
N GLU A 55 0.63 9.17 -17.71
CA GLU A 55 1.93 9.79 -17.51
C GLU A 55 3.02 8.72 -17.49
N MET A 56 4.20 9.06 -18.00
CA MET A 56 5.38 8.22 -17.93
C MET A 56 6.63 9.07 -17.71
N ASN A 57 7.41 8.73 -16.68
CA ASN A 57 8.66 9.40 -16.35
C ASN A 57 9.77 8.36 -16.17
N ARG A 58 10.81 8.42 -17.00
CA ARG A 58 11.98 7.55 -16.89
C ARG A 58 13.07 8.24 -16.08
N ARG A 59 13.55 7.61 -15.02
CA ARG A 59 14.65 8.11 -14.16
C ARG A 59 15.70 7.02 -13.97
N GLY A 60 16.77 7.10 -14.77
CA GLY A 60 17.85 6.11 -14.75
C GLY A 60 17.32 4.70 -15.04
N GLY A 61 17.58 3.76 -14.13
CA GLY A 61 17.20 2.35 -14.28
C GLY A 61 15.72 2.03 -14.03
N ASN A 62 14.93 2.99 -13.54
CA ASN A 62 13.51 2.83 -13.27
C ASN A 62 12.66 3.77 -14.13
N ALA A 63 11.45 3.35 -14.44
CA ALA A 63 10.40 4.16 -15.02
C ALA A 63 9.18 4.14 -14.11
N TYR A 64 8.60 5.31 -13.91
CA TYR A 64 7.40 5.53 -13.14
C TYR A 64 6.27 5.86 -14.12
N LEU A 65 5.18 5.10 -14.05
CA LEU A 65 3.99 5.30 -14.87
C LEU A 65 2.82 5.67 -13.97
N THR A 66 1.91 6.48 -14.49
CA THR A 66 0.58 6.64 -13.92
C THR A 66 -0.40 5.99 -14.86
N LEU A 67 -1.08 4.95 -14.40
CA LEU A 67 -2.10 4.21 -15.13
C LEU A 67 -3.48 4.72 -14.74
N ARG A 68 -4.35 5.01 -15.71
CA ARG A 68 -5.75 5.36 -15.49
C ARG A 68 -6.63 4.20 -15.91
N ASP A 69 -7.64 3.92 -15.10
CA ASP A 69 -8.69 2.96 -15.44
C ASP A 69 -9.45 3.41 -16.71
N VAL A 70 -9.91 2.44 -17.51
CA VAL A 70 -10.57 2.74 -18.79
C VAL A 70 -12.02 3.19 -18.62
N ASP A 71 -12.68 2.78 -17.53
CA ASP A 71 -14.09 3.02 -17.27
C ASP A 71 -14.30 4.02 -16.11
N ALA A 72 -13.39 4.04 -15.13
CA ALA A 72 -13.49 4.85 -13.93
C ALA A 72 -12.43 5.96 -13.84
N GLU A 73 -12.72 7.00 -13.07
CA GLU A 73 -11.74 8.05 -12.73
C GLU A 73 -10.79 7.60 -11.62
N VAL A 74 -10.19 6.42 -11.79
CA VAL A 74 -9.21 5.85 -10.86
C VAL A 74 -7.85 5.85 -11.52
N SER A 75 -6.81 6.25 -10.78
CA SER A 75 -5.44 6.24 -11.27
C SER A 75 -4.51 5.59 -10.25
N LEU A 76 -3.58 4.79 -10.75
CA LEU A 76 -2.62 4.05 -9.96
C LEU A 76 -1.19 4.33 -10.44
N PRO A 77 -0.27 4.70 -9.52
CA PRO A 77 1.14 4.78 -9.84
C PRO A 77 1.73 3.36 -9.94
N ALA A 78 2.49 3.11 -11.00
CA ALA A 78 3.24 1.88 -11.23
C ALA A 78 4.72 2.20 -11.42
N SER A 79 5.58 1.28 -10.96
CA SER A 79 7.02 1.37 -11.17
C SER A 79 7.50 0.14 -11.93
N VAL A 80 8.35 0.34 -12.92
CA VAL A 80 8.89 -0.73 -13.76
C VAL A 80 10.37 -0.47 -14.00
N TRP A 81 11.17 -1.52 -14.14
CA TRP A 81 12.55 -1.37 -14.59
C TRP A 81 12.59 -0.92 -16.04
N THR A 82 13.43 0.06 -16.36
CA THR A 82 13.59 0.57 -17.74
C THR A 82 13.91 -0.57 -18.71
N LYS A 83 14.75 -1.53 -18.29
CA LYS A 83 15.09 -2.73 -19.08
C LYS A 83 13.88 -3.59 -19.46
N VAL A 84 12.81 -3.59 -18.68
CA VAL A 84 11.57 -4.33 -19.00
C VAL A 84 10.77 -3.57 -20.06
N LEU A 85 10.74 -2.24 -20.00
CA LEU A 85 10.14 -1.41 -21.05
C LEU A 85 10.89 -1.53 -22.38
N ASP A 86 12.22 -1.55 -22.35
CA ASP A 86 13.05 -1.62 -23.56
C ASP A 86 12.91 -2.96 -24.31
N ARG A 87 12.36 -3.99 -23.66
CA ARG A 87 12.05 -5.29 -24.28
C ARG A 87 10.73 -5.28 -25.05
N GLN A 88 9.89 -4.26 -24.86
CA GLN A 88 8.61 -4.22 -25.53
C GLN A 88 8.80 -3.90 -27.01
N ASN A 89 8.08 -4.64 -27.85
CA ASN A 89 8.15 -4.48 -29.31
C ASN A 89 7.56 -3.14 -29.78
N MET A 90 6.76 -2.50 -28.94
CA MET A 90 6.18 -1.18 -29.15
C MET A 90 6.48 -0.30 -27.92
N PRO A 91 7.02 0.92 -28.11
CA PRO A 91 7.30 1.80 -26.99
C PRO A 91 5.98 2.21 -26.33
N LEU A 92 5.90 2.04 -25.00
CA LEU A 92 4.79 2.61 -24.24
C LEU A 92 4.93 4.13 -24.24
N GLU A 93 3.86 4.82 -24.64
CA GLU A 93 3.76 6.27 -24.67
C GLU A 93 2.51 6.71 -23.91
N ARG A 94 2.38 8.03 -23.72
CA ARG A 94 1.14 8.58 -23.17
C ARG A 94 -0.02 8.23 -24.10
N GLY A 95 -1.04 7.57 -23.55
CA GLY A 95 -2.22 7.11 -24.28
C GLY A 95 -2.21 5.63 -24.64
N SER A 96 -1.10 4.91 -24.43
CA SER A 96 -1.02 3.47 -24.65
C SER A 96 -1.96 2.67 -23.73
N ARG A 97 -2.54 1.59 -24.25
CA ARG A 97 -3.43 0.62 -23.59
C ARG A 97 -2.81 -0.77 -23.68
#